data_AF-A0A3A6P6G6-F1
#
_entry.id   AF-A0A3A6P6G6-F1
#
_cell.length_a   1.000
_cell.length_b   1.000
_cell.length_c   1.000
_cell.angle_alpha   90.00
_cell.angle_beta   90.00
_cell.angle_gamma   90.00
#
_symmetry.space_group_name_H-M   'P 1'
#
loop_
_entity.id
_entity.type
_entity.pdbx_description
1 polymer ?
#
loop_
_entity_poly.entity_id
_entity_poly.type
_entity_poly.pdbx_seq_one_letter_code
_entity_poly.pdbx_strand_id
1 'polypeptide(L)'
;MKTGQLKRLERLGKRRVDPDLIISAETAREMAELSAEIKRQIGLLLDRAGQVETVIVGDHKKIVIPALSQIRSAGGRLKGLRCVHTHLAGEDLSEDDLMDLLFLRLDLMAMIKVGDSGLPEKLYAVHLIPVPVAGKSWHFLPPVVLSRQPANFLELIGALEDEFSRAAAVRKSEAGKDRAILISVTTQAKSVARESMDELEELVRSDDVEVLETIIQRRDKINPRLIIGKGKLAEIILTSLKRNANLLIFDQELNPSQVRSITDHTELRVIDRTQLILDIFAKRALSREGRLQIEMAQLKYLLPRLGQRDDALSRLTGGIGGRGPGETRLEIDRRRINDRLSKLDKRLKQVGLERHQRRSRRRKKELPVISLVGYTNAGKSTLLNSLTKSHIYAEDKLFATLDPTSRRLRFPEDVEVIVTDTVGFIRHLPDELLKAFKATLEELHEADLLVHVVDISNPRFVEQIRVVEEVLEELDLADITVMQVYNKIDRVDPVFVQEQLQRSDAVAISAINPATFAPFLEKAKKLVLKKWNGHQDVA
;
A
#
# COMPACT_ATOMS: atom_id res chain seq x y z
N MET A 1 -12.91 39.57 16.02
CA MET A 1 -13.24 39.35 17.45
C MET A 1 -12.70 40.52 18.25
N LYS A 2 -13.42 40.93 19.31
CA LYS A 2 -12.98 41.99 20.23
C LYS A 2 -11.88 41.45 21.16
N THR A 3 -11.01 42.33 21.66
CA THR A 3 -9.90 41.97 22.57
C THR A 3 -10.36 41.23 23.83
N GLY A 4 -11.53 41.57 24.37
CA GLY A 4 -12.13 40.87 25.52
C GLY A 4 -12.51 39.42 25.23
N GLN A 5 -12.98 39.14 24.01
CA GLN A 5 -13.37 37.78 23.57
C GLN A 5 -12.14 36.89 23.40
N LEU A 6 -11.05 37.42 22.83
CA LEU A 6 -9.78 36.70 22.69
C LEU A 6 -9.19 36.31 24.06
N LYS A 7 -9.18 37.24 25.02
CA LYS A 7 -8.71 36.95 26.39
C LYS A 7 -9.53 35.84 27.08
N ARG A 8 -10.84 35.75 26.82
CA ARG A 8 -11.69 34.69 27.36
C ARG A 8 -11.42 33.34 26.69
N LEU A 9 -11.20 33.31 25.37
CA LEU A 9 -10.76 32.09 24.66
C LEU A 9 -9.39 31.59 25.16
N GLU A 10 -8.44 32.49 25.41
CA GLU A 10 -7.14 32.14 26.00
C GLU A 10 -7.28 31.58 27.43
N ARG A 11 -8.24 32.07 28.22
CA ARG A 11 -8.53 31.50 29.56
C ARG A 11 -9.11 30.10 29.46
N LEU A 12 -10.03 29.85 28.51
CA LEU A 12 -10.53 28.50 28.24
C LEU A 12 -9.39 27.54 27.93
N GLY A 13 -8.40 27.94 27.14
CA GLY A 13 -7.22 27.14 26.83
C GLY A 13 -6.31 26.81 28.02
N LYS A 14 -6.46 27.53 29.14
CA LYS A 14 -5.69 27.31 30.38
C LYS A 14 -6.51 26.62 31.47
N ARG A 15 -7.79 26.35 31.22
CA ARG A 15 -8.64 25.67 32.20
C ARG A 15 -8.25 24.21 32.31
N ARG A 16 -8.49 23.67 33.51
CA ARG A 16 -8.46 22.24 33.78
C ARG A 16 -9.85 21.81 34.19
N VAL A 17 -10.34 20.78 33.52
CA VAL A 17 -11.61 20.12 33.81
C VAL A 17 -11.32 18.92 34.71
N ASP A 18 -12.28 18.56 35.55
CA ASP A 18 -12.22 17.29 36.28
C ASP A 18 -12.06 16.13 35.28
N PRO A 19 -11.03 15.29 35.40
CA PRO A 19 -10.83 14.13 34.53
C PRO A 19 -12.07 13.24 34.40
N ASP A 20 -12.87 13.08 35.45
CA ASP A 20 -14.06 12.21 35.45
C ASP A 20 -15.29 12.85 34.80
N LEU A 21 -15.20 14.12 34.40
CA LEU A 21 -16.24 14.82 33.64
C LEU A 21 -15.81 15.04 32.19
N ILE A 22 -16.70 14.70 31.24
CA ILE A 22 -16.71 15.21 29.86
C ILE A 22 -16.43 16.73 29.82
N ILE A 23 -17.19 17.55 30.54
CA ILE A 23 -16.90 18.98 30.72
C ILE A 23 -17.45 19.50 32.05
N SER A 24 -16.79 20.48 32.67
CA SER A 24 -17.33 21.13 33.88
C SER A 24 -18.43 22.13 33.53
N ALA A 25 -19.45 22.25 34.38
CA ALA A 25 -20.58 23.16 34.16
C ALA A 25 -20.15 24.62 33.95
N GLU A 26 -19.11 25.08 34.67
CA GLU A 26 -18.54 26.41 34.51
C GLU A 26 -17.90 26.61 33.13
N THR A 27 -17.12 25.64 32.67
CA THR A 27 -16.43 25.72 31.36
C THR A 27 -17.44 25.67 30.23
N ALA A 28 -18.44 24.78 30.33
CA ALA A 28 -19.52 24.68 29.37
C ALA A 28 -20.36 25.96 29.29
N ARG A 29 -20.63 26.60 30.43
CA ARG A 29 -21.31 27.91 30.48
C ARG A 29 -20.49 29.00 29.80
N GLU A 30 -19.20 29.11 30.13
CA GLU A 30 -18.32 30.11 29.50
C GLU A 30 -18.22 29.89 27.98
N MET A 31 -18.13 28.63 27.53
CA MET A 31 -18.16 28.28 26.11
C MET A 31 -19.47 28.70 25.44
N ALA A 32 -20.63 28.38 26.03
CA ALA A 32 -21.93 28.71 25.47
C ALA A 32 -22.13 30.23 25.35
N GLU A 33 -21.84 30.98 26.41
CA GLU A 33 -21.97 32.44 26.44
C GLU A 33 -21.06 33.09 25.38
N LEU A 34 -19.80 32.65 25.30
CA LEU A 34 -18.86 33.14 24.28
C LEU A 34 -19.33 32.80 22.88
N SER A 35 -19.79 31.56 22.65
CA SER A 35 -20.23 31.07 21.37
C SER A 35 -21.43 31.88 20.85
N ALA A 36 -22.39 32.19 21.73
CA ALA A 36 -23.52 33.05 21.43
C ALA A 36 -23.08 34.50 21.14
N GLU A 37 -22.14 35.05 21.93
CA GLU A 37 -21.62 36.41 21.75
C GLU A 37 -20.91 36.59 20.41
N ILE A 38 -20.10 35.60 19.99
CA ILE A 38 -19.32 35.65 18.75
C ILE A 38 -20.08 35.09 17.54
N LYS A 39 -21.25 34.48 17.77
CA LYS A 39 -22.08 33.77 16.77
C LYS A 39 -21.32 32.70 15.99
N ARG A 40 -20.43 31.97 16.66
CA ARG A 40 -19.61 30.88 16.10
C ARG A 40 -19.50 29.76 17.12
N GLN A 41 -19.43 28.52 16.65
CA GLN A 41 -19.17 27.36 17.49
C GLN A 41 -17.78 27.44 18.13
N ILE A 42 -17.67 27.00 19.37
CA ILE A 42 -16.42 26.89 20.11
C ILE A 42 -16.24 25.42 20.48
N GLY A 43 -15.09 24.85 20.12
CA GLY A 43 -14.69 23.49 20.49
C GLY A 43 -13.51 23.49 21.45
N LEU A 44 -13.44 22.50 22.33
CA LEU A 44 -12.30 22.19 23.17
C LEU A 44 -11.86 20.75 22.91
N LEU A 45 -10.57 20.54 22.70
CA LEU A 45 -9.95 19.23 22.81
C LEU A 45 -9.36 19.09 24.21
N LEU A 46 -9.83 18.09 24.94
CA LEU A 46 -9.43 17.82 26.32
C LEU A 46 -8.72 16.46 26.37
N ASP A 47 -7.59 16.40 27.06
CA ASP A 47 -6.93 15.13 27.35
C ASP A 47 -7.59 14.38 28.52
N ARG A 48 -7.10 13.16 28.81
CA ARG A 48 -7.58 12.36 29.94
C ARG A 48 -7.26 12.97 31.31
N ALA A 49 -6.26 13.85 31.42
CA ALA A 49 -5.97 14.59 32.66
C ALA A 49 -6.88 15.82 32.85
N GLY A 50 -7.79 16.07 31.89
CA GLY A 50 -8.72 17.18 31.85
C GLY A 50 -8.10 18.51 31.42
N GLN A 51 -6.88 18.48 30.88
CA GLN A 51 -6.20 19.64 30.33
C GLN A 51 -6.74 19.98 28.94
N VAL A 52 -6.96 21.27 28.68
CA VAL A 52 -7.34 21.74 27.33
C VAL A 52 -6.08 21.77 26.46
N GLU A 53 -6.03 20.88 25.48
CA GLU A 53 -4.96 20.81 24.48
C GLU A 53 -5.15 21.86 23.39
N THR A 54 -6.39 22.12 22.99
CA THR A 54 -6.68 23.07 21.92
C THR A 54 -8.06 23.68 22.07
N VAL A 55 -8.14 25.00 21.86
CA VAL A 55 -9.38 25.74 21.69
C VAL A 55 -9.62 25.96 20.21
N ILE A 56 -10.79 25.55 19.73
CA ILE A 56 -11.19 25.62 18.31
C ILE A 56 -12.31 26.65 18.19
N VAL A 57 -12.22 27.52 17.18
CA VAL A 57 -13.30 28.45 16.84
C VAL A 57 -13.79 28.10 15.44
N GLY A 58 -14.96 27.48 15.37
CA GLY A 58 -15.63 27.05 14.14
C GLY A 58 -16.36 28.18 13.42
N ASP A 59 -17.24 27.87 12.48
CA ASP A 59 -18.22 28.81 11.93
C ASP A 59 -19.56 28.66 12.68
N HIS A 60 -20.69 29.03 12.06
CA HIS A 60 -22.01 28.90 12.69
C HIS A 60 -22.57 27.47 12.66
N LYS A 61 -22.03 26.60 11.80
CA LYS A 61 -22.50 25.24 11.52
C LYS A 61 -21.53 24.14 11.95
N LYS A 62 -20.22 24.40 11.92
CA LYS A 62 -19.22 23.37 12.18
C LYS A 62 -17.94 23.91 12.80
N ILE A 63 -17.22 23.01 13.44
CA ILE A 63 -15.82 23.19 13.81
C ILE A 63 -14.91 22.50 12.78
N VAL A 64 -13.64 22.88 12.76
CA VAL A 64 -12.61 22.16 11.99
C VAL A 64 -11.54 21.75 12.97
N ILE A 65 -11.44 20.46 13.25
CA ILE A 65 -10.46 19.91 14.18
C ILE A 65 -9.09 19.88 13.47
N PRO A 66 -8.04 20.47 14.05
CA PRO A 66 -6.70 20.44 13.45
C PRO A 66 -6.12 19.02 13.46
N ALA A 67 -5.14 18.76 12.60
CA ALA A 67 -4.42 17.49 12.59
C ALA A 67 -3.72 17.26 13.95
N LEU A 68 -3.98 16.11 14.57
CA LEU A 68 -3.56 15.78 15.94
C LEU A 68 -2.19 15.08 16.01
N SER A 69 -1.35 15.27 14.99
CA SER A 69 -0.04 14.60 14.86
C SER A 69 0.99 15.06 15.92
N GLN A 70 0.76 16.21 16.57
CA GLN A 70 1.62 16.77 17.60
C GLN A 70 1.26 16.29 19.03
N ILE A 71 0.08 15.69 19.21
CA ILE A 71 -0.39 15.26 20.52
C ILE A 71 0.07 13.82 20.75
N ARG A 72 0.83 13.59 21.83
CA ARG A 72 1.32 12.26 22.19
C ARG A 72 0.10 11.38 22.48
N SER A 73 -0.14 10.39 21.61
CA SER A 73 -1.12 9.33 21.88
C SER A 73 -0.73 8.65 23.19
N ALA A 74 -1.68 8.46 24.10
CA ALA A 74 -1.44 7.85 25.41
C ALA A 74 -1.14 6.33 25.36
N GLY A 75 -0.63 5.82 24.23
CA GLY A 75 -0.36 4.39 24.00
C GLY A 75 -1.61 3.52 23.80
N GLY A 76 -2.80 4.09 23.95
CA GLY A 76 -4.10 3.43 23.82
C GLY A 76 -4.62 3.28 22.38
N ARG A 77 -5.74 2.56 22.22
CA ARG A 77 -6.42 2.36 20.92
C ARG A 77 -7.21 3.59 20.49
N LEU A 78 -7.69 4.35 21.46
CA LEU A 78 -8.28 5.66 21.30
C LEU A 78 -7.19 6.73 21.48
N LYS A 79 -7.44 7.93 20.97
CA LYS A 79 -6.43 9.00 20.89
C LYS A 79 -6.05 9.57 22.25
N GLY A 80 -6.87 9.36 23.29
CA GLY A 80 -6.70 9.98 24.60
C GLY A 80 -7.30 11.38 24.68
N LEU A 81 -8.15 11.74 23.72
CA LEU A 81 -8.72 13.08 23.56
C LEU A 81 -10.23 13.01 23.45
N ARG A 82 -10.92 13.86 24.20
CA ARG A 82 -12.35 14.13 23.99
C ARG A 82 -12.53 15.50 23.36
N CYS A 83 -13.44 15.61 22.40
CA CYS A 83 -13.84 16.89 21.83
C CYS A 83 -15.20 17.31 22.39
N VAL A 84 -15.28 18.55 22.89
CA VAL A 84 -16.53 19.15 23.36
C VAL A 84 -16.75 20.45 22.59
N HIS A 85 -17.88 20.63 21.92
CA HIS A 85 -18.16 21.86 21.17
C HIS A 85 -19.60 22.36 21.34
N THR A 86 -19.83 23.63 20.99
CA THR A 86 -21.15 24.27 21.10
C THR A 86 -21.92 24.22 19.79
N HIS A 87 -23.23 23.96 19.86
CA HIS A 87 -24.17 24.09 18.75
C HIS A 87 -25.14 25.25 19.00
N LEU A 88 -25.23 26.18 18.04
CA LEU A 88 -26.03 27.40 18.14
C LEU A 88 -27.42 27.28 17.50
N ALA A 89 -27.63 26.32 16.60
CA ALA A 89 -28.84 26.22 15.77
C ALA A 89 -29.84 25.14 16.23
N GLY A 90 -29.65 24.60 17.44
CA GLY A 90 -30.52 23.55 18.00
C GLY A 90 -30.43 22.18 17.31
N GLU A 91 -29.53 22.03 16.33
CA GLU A 91 -29.20 20.81 15.59
C GLU A 91 -28.52 19.77 16.50
N ASP A 92 -28.83 18.48 16.28
CA ASP A 92 -28.13 17.37 16.92
C ASP A 92 -26.68 17.23 16.42
N LEU A 93 -25.93 16.27 16.96
CA LEU A 93 -24.60 15.92 16.45
C LEU A 93 -24.67 15.63 14.94
N SER A 94 -23.83 16.32 14.17
CA SER A 94 -23.82 16.21 12.72
C SER A 94 -23.11 14.94 12.25
N GLU A 95 -23.33 14.53 11.00
CA GLU A 95 -22.52 13.46 10.40
C GLU A 95 -21.03 13.83 10.39
N ASP A 96 -20.68 15.11 10.21
CA ASP A 96 -19.28 15.56 10.26
C ASP A 96 -18.66 15.29 11.66
N ASP A 97 -19.41 15.50 12.75
CA ASP A 97 -18.93 15.24 14.12
C ASP A 97 -18.69 13.75 14.39
N LEU A 98 -19.57 12.89 13.87
CA LEU A 98 -19.43 11.43 13.97
C LEU A 98 -18.24 10.93 13.16
N MET A 99 -17.98 11.55 12.02
CA MET A 99 -16.86 11.24 11.16
C MET A 99 -15.55 11.71 11.80
N ASP A 100 -15.52 12.88 12.43
CA ASP A 100 -14.38 13.37 13.19
C ASP A 100 -14.07 12.48 14.40
N LEU A 101 -15.09 12.05 15.16
CA LEU A 101 -14.94 11.04 16.23
C LEU A 101 -14.22 9.79 15.72
N LEU A 102 -14.67 9.29 14.57
CA LEU A 102 -14.17 8.05 13.98
C LEU A 102 -12.75 8.19 13.41
N PHE A 103 -12.52 9.18 12.56
CA PHE A 103 -11.25 9.36 11.83
C PHE A 103 -10.11 9.74 12.77
N LEU A 104 -10.39 10.59 13.77
CA LEU A 104 -9.41 11.01 14.76
C LEU A 104 -9.30 10.02 15.93
N ARG A 105 -10.17 9.00 15.97
CA ARG A 105 -10.28 8.00 17.05
C ARG A 105 -10.38 8.66 18.41
N LEU A 106 -11.18 9.72 18.52
CA LEU A 106 -11.37 10.42 19.79
C LEU A 106 -11.98 9.48 20.82
N ASP A 107 -11.63 9.69 22.09
CA ASP A 107 -12.23 8.98 23.22
C ASP A 107 -13.74 9.23 23.24
N LEU A 108 -14.16 10.47 22.95
CA LEU A 108 -15.55 10.91 22.98
C LEU A 108 -15.74 12.21 22.18
N MET A 109 -16.89 12.36 21.53
CA MET A 109 -17.35 13.61 20.93
C MET A 109 -18.61 14.08 21.65
N ALA A 110 -18.66 15.33 22.08
CA ALA A 110 -19.79 15.88 22.79
C ALA A 110 -20.17 17.28 22.34
N MET A 111 -21.48 17.51 22.25
CA MET A 111 -22.07 18.76 21.85
C MET A 111 -22.86 19.38 23.00
N ILE A 112 -22.67 20.68 23.21
CA ILE A 112 -23.44 21.50 24.14
C ILE A 112 -24.45 22.30 23.32
N LYS A 113 -25.73 22.02 23.53
CA LYS A 113 -26.80 22.80 22.90
C LYS A 113 -26.90 24.15 23.61
N VAL A 114 -26.74 25.23 22.85
CA VAL A 114 -26.84 26.61 23.35
C VAL A 114 -28.25 27.11 23.09
N GLY A 115 -28.96 27.48 24.15
CA GLY A 115 -30.31 28.05 24.05
C GLY A 115 -30.30 29.53 23.64
N ASP A 116 -31.48 30.08 23.36
CA ASP A 116 -31.65 31.47 22.90
C ASP A 116 -31.09 32.52 23.88
N SER A 117 -31.03 32.18 25.17
CA SER A 117 -30.44 33.04 26.21
C SER A 117 -28.90 33.02 26.23
N GLY A 118 -28.25 32.26 25.33
CA GLY A 118 -26.81 32.04 25.30
C GLY A 118 -26.28 31.12 26.41
N LEU A 119 -27.18 30.42 27.12
CA LEU A 119 -26.84 29.48 28.19
C LEU A 119 -26.86 28.03 27.67
N PRO A 120 -26.07 27.13 28.27
CA PRO A 120 -26.07 25.73 27.89
C PRO A 120 -27.34 25.01 28.38
N GLU A 121 -27.99 24.25 27.51
CA GLU A 121 -29.19 23.46 27.84
C GLU A 121 -28.84 22.03 28.27
N LYS A 122 -28.39 21.21 27.30
CA LYS A 122 -28.06 19.80 27.49
C LYS A 122 -26.76 19.46 26.78
N LEU A 123 -26.05 18.49 27.35
CA LEU A 123 -24.87 17.85 26.80
C LEU A 123 -25.31 16.56 26.10
N TYR A 124 -24.95 16.45 24.83
CA TYR A 124 -25.10 15.26 24.01
C TYR A 124 -23.71 14.68 23.79
N ALA A 125 -23.54 13.37 23.97
CA ALA A 125 -22.23 12.75 23.85
C ALA A 125 -22.32 11.43 23.10
N VAL A 126 -21.26 11.10 22.39
CA VAL A 126 -21.13 9.90 21.59
C VAL A 126 -19.71 9.37 21.68
N HIS A 127 -19.57 8.06 21.81
CA HIS A 127 -18.28 7.39 21.85
C HIS A 127 -18.23 6.21 20.87
N LEU A 128 -17.03 5.77 20.52
CA LEU A 128 -16.84 4.59 19.69
C LEU A 128 -17.14 3.32 20.49
N ILE A 129 -17.63 2.28 19.81
CA ILE A 129 -17.80 0.93 20.36
C ILE A 129 -17.01 -0.08 19.54
N PRO A 130 -16.40 -1.11 20.17
CA PRO A 130 -15.56 -2.07 19.46
C PRO A 130 -16.35 -3.05 18.60
N VAL A 131 -17.61 -3.35 18.98
CA VAL A 131 -18.52 -4.22 18.23
C VAL A 131 -19.68 -3.39 17.70
N PRO A 132 -19.84 -3.25 16.37
CA PRO A 132 -20.94 -2.48 15.81
C PRO A 132 -22.30 -3.06 16.18
N VAL A 133 -23.24 -2.21 16.58
CA VAL A 133 -24.64 -2.56 16.87
C VAL A 133 -25.51 -1.93 15.79
N ALA A 134 -26.32 -2.74 15.10
CA ALA A 134 -27.17 -2.30 13.98
C ALA A 134 -26.42 -1.50 12.89
N GLY A 135 -25.18 -1.88 12.60
CA GLY A 135 -24.34 -1.24 11.57
C GLY A 135 -23.70 0.09 12.00
N LYS A 136 -23.93 0.55 13.23
CA LYS A 136 -23.28 1.75 13.80
C LYS A 136 -22.17 1.34 14.75
N SER A 137 -21.05 2.03 14.65
CA SER A 137 -19.84 1.76 15.44
C SER A 137 -19.60 2.82 16.52
N TRP A 138 -20.66 3.53 16.86
CA TRP A 138 -20.68 4.51 17.92
C TRP A 138 -21.98 4.35 18.71
N HIS A 139 -21.93 4.77 19.96
CA HIS A 139 -23.05 4.74 20.87
C HIS A 139 -23.29 6.13 21.44
N PHE A 140 -24.53 6.60 21.37
CA PHE A 140 -24.94 7.86 21.95
C PHE A 140 -25.25 7.65 23.44
N LEU A 141 -24.63 8.47 24.28
CA LEU A 141 -25.00 8.55 25.68
C LEU A 141 -26.33 9.32 25.82
N PRO A 142 -27.16 8.99 26.83
CA PRO A 142 -28.37 9.75 27.12
C PRO A 142 -28.05 11.25 27.31
N PRO A 143 -28.83 12.17 26.73
CA PRO A 143 -28.61 13.60 26.92
C PRO A 143 -28.75 14.00 28.39
N VAL A 144 -27.76 14.69 28.94
CA VAL A 144 -27.73 15.11 30.35
C VAL A 144 -27.72 16.62 30.50
N VAL A 145 -28.29 17.11 31.59
CA VAL A 145 -28.05 18.48 32.06
C VAL A 145 -26.67 18.50 32.70
N LEU A 146 -25.87 19.55 32.47
CA LEU A 146 -24.47 19.64 32.90
C LEU A 146 -24.25 19.37 34.40
N SER A 147 -25.19 19.78 35.25
CA SER A 147 -25.13 19.55 36.70
C SER A 147 -25.41 18.11 37.13
N ARG A 148 -25.98 17.29 36.25
CA ARG A 148 -26.34 15.87 36.48
C ARG A 148 -25.50 14.92 35.66
N GLN A 149 -24.39 15.40 35.11
CA GLN A 149 -23.49 14.56 34.36
C GLN A 149 -22.85 13.52 35.28
N PRO A 150 -22.78 12.23 34.87
CA PRO A 150 -22.09 11.22 35.66
C PRO A 150 -20.57 11.48 35.65
N ALA A 151 -19.96 11.38 36.83
CA ALA A 151 -18.52 11.55 37.07
C ALA A 151 -17.80 10.20 36.94
N ASN A 152 -17.86 9.59 35.76
CA ASN A 152 -17.28 8.29 35.47
C ASN A 152 -16.63 8.23 34.08
N PHE A 153 -16.22 9.38 33.53
CA PHE A 153 -15.65 9.44 32.19
C PHE A 153 -14.40 8.55 32.06
N LEU A 154 -13.46 8.59 33.01
CA LEU A 154 -12.26 7.76 32.94
C LEU A 154 -12.57 6.27 33.04
N GLU A 155 -13.53 5.89 33.88
CA GLU A 155 -13.99 4.51 34.01
C GLU A 155 -14.60 4.02 32.69
N LEU A 156 -15.46 4.82 32.05
CA LEU A 156 -16.04 4.53 30.75
C LEU A 156 -14.96 4.31 29.68
N ILE A 157 -14.00 5.24 29.57
CA ILE A 157 -12.93 5.13 28.57
C ILE A 157 -12.02 3.95 28.86
N GLY A 158 -11.67 3.70 30.12
CA GLY A 158 -10.90 2.52 30.53
C GLY A 158 -11.60 1.22 30.15
N ALA A 159 -12.90 1.11 30.42
CA ALA A 159 -13.69 -0.06 30.05
C ALA A 159 -13.76 -0.27 28.53
N LEU A 160 -13.90 0.81 27.76
CA LEU A 160 -13.87 0.77 26.29
C LEU A 160 -12.50 0.34 25.78
N GLU A 161 -11.40 0.90 26.31
CA GLU A 161 -10.05 0.49 25.92
C GLU A 161 -9.76 -0.96 26.23
N ASP A 162 -10.23 -1.45 27.37
CA ASP A 162 -10.16 -2.86 27.73
C ASP A 162 -10.98 -3.73 26.78
N GLU A 163 -12.17 -3.28 26.36
CA GLU A 163 -13.01 -4.01 25.40
C GLU A 163 -12.36 -4.03 24.01
N PHE A 164 -11.84 -2.90 23.52
CA PHE A 164 -11.02 -2.82 22.31
C PHE A 164 -9.79 -3.72 22.41
N SER A 165 -9.16 -3.77 23.59
CA SER A 165 -7.97 -4.60 23.84
C SER A 165 -8.29 -6.08 23.90
N ARG A 166 -9.39 -6.50 24.53
CA ARG A 166 -9.86 -7.90 24.56
C ARG A 166 -10.25 -8.38 23.17
N ALA A 167 -11.01 -7.58 22.43
CA ALA A 167 -11.35 -7.86 21.03
C ALA A 167 -10.10 -8.03 20.15
N ALA A 168 -9.02 -7.31 20.48
CA ALA A 168 -7.73 -7.41 19.80
C ALA A 168 -6.83 -8.55 20.32
N ALA A 169 -6.80 -8.83 21.63
CA ALA A 169 -5.88 -9.78 22.28
C ALA A 169 -6.22 -11.24 21.96
N VAL A 170 -7.52 -11.57 21.89
CA VAL A 170 -8.01 -12.85 21.35
C VAL A 170 -7.46 -13.09 19.93
N ARG A 171 -7.10 -12.01 19.19
CA ARG A 171 -6.58 -12.06 17.82
C ARG A 171 -5.07 -11.74 17.71
N LYS A 172 -4.41 -11.42 18.82
CA LYS A 172 -2.98 -11.06 18.88
C LYS A 172 -2.11 -12.24 19.34
N SER A 173 -2.72 -13.25 19.96
CA SER A 173 -2.10 -14.54 20.29
C SER A 173 -1.59 -15.32 19.05
N GLU A 174 -1.85 -14.84 17.82
CA GLU A 174 -1.53 -15.55 16.58
C GLU A 174 -0.57 -14.85 15.60
N ALA A 175 -0.15 -13.58 15.73
CA ALA A 175 0.64 -12.96 14.65
C ALA A 175 1.63 -11.83 15.04
N GLY A 176 2.87 -11.98 14.55
CA GLY A 176 3.86 -10.90 14.37
C GLY A 176 3.89 -10.30 12.95
N LYS A 177 2.82 -10.52 12.16
CA LYS A 177 2.71 -10.11 10.74
C LYS A 177 1.83 -8.88 10.57
N ASP A 178 2.12 -8.07 9.56
CA ASP A 178 1.24 -6.95 9.15
C ASP A 178 -0.11 -7.51 8.67
N ARG A 179 -1.21 -6.78 8.92
CA ARG A 179 -2.58 -7.24 8.64
C ARG A 179 -3.31 -6.20 7.80
N ALA A 180 -3.71 -6.59 6.60
CA ALA A 180 -4.16 -5.69 5.57
C ALA A 180 -5.65 -5.86 5.21
N ILE A 181 -6.27 -4.74 4.85
CA ILE A 181 -7.50 -4.74 4.05
C ILE A 181 -7.12 -4.36 2.62
N LEU A 182 -7.57 -5.17 1.67
CA LEU A 182 -7.34 -4.94 0.25
C LEU A 182 -8.51 -4.17 -0.33
N ILE A 183 -8.21 -3.14 -1.14
CA ILE A 183 -9.19 -2.21 -1.65
C ILE A 183 -8.98 -2.04 -3.15
N SER A 184 -10.04 -2.24 -3.94
CA SER A 184 -10.06 -1.91 -5.35
C SER A 184 -11.19 -0.96 -5.67
N VAL A 185 -10.84 0.16 -6.32
CA VAL A 185 -11.77 1.14 -6.87
C VAL A 185 -11.61 1.16 -8.37
N THR A 186 -12.58 0.61 -9.09
CA THR A 186 -12.46 0.40 -10.53
C THR A 186 -13.74 0.71 -11.30
N THR A 187 -13.57 1.09 -12.56
CA THR A 187 -14.64 1.23 -13.56
C THR A 187 -14.89 -0.08 -14.32
N GLN A 188 -13.98 -1.06 -14.18
CA GLN A 188 -14.05 -2.32 -14.92
C GLN A 188 -15.21 -3.20 -14.47
N ALA A 189 -15.47 -4.26 -15.26
CA ALA A 189 -16.41 -5.30 -14.91
C ALA A 189 -16.00 -6.03 -13.62
N LYS A 190 -16.99 -6.60 -12.93
CA LYS A 190 -16.77 -7.28 -11.63
C LYS A 190 -15.83 -8.48 -11.74
N SER A 191 -15.82 -9.18 -12.88
CA SER A 191 -14.90 -10.30 -13.15
C SER A 191 -13.44 -9.82 -13.15
N VAL A 192 -13.13 -8.84 -14.00
CA VAL A 192 -11.78 -8.25 -14.12
C VAL A 192 -11.31 -7.68 -12.78
N ALA A 193 -12.20 -7.00 -12.05
CA ALA A 193 -11.88 -6.47 -10.73
C ALA A 193 -11.49 -7.58 -9.73
N ARG A 194 -12.22 -8.70 -9.71
CA ARG A 194 -11.91 -9.84 -8.84
C ARG A 194 -10.59 -10.48 -9.23
N GLU A 195 -10.34 -10.66 -10.51
CA GLU A 195 -9.10 -11.24 -11.02
C GLU A 195 -7.86 -10.39 -10.66
N SER A 196 -7.99 -9.07 -10.65
CA SER A 196 -6.94 -8.17 -10.18
C SER A 196 -6.72 -8.31 -8.66
N MET A 197 -7.80 -8.46 -7.90
CA MET A 197 -7.74 -8.66 -6.45
C MET A 197 -7.17 -10.01 -6.04
N ASP A 198 -7.47 -11.09 -6.77
CA ASP A 198 -6.90 -12.41 -6.51
C ASP A 198 -5.37 -12.37 -6.67
N GLU A 199 -4.88 -11.66 -7.70
CA GLU A 199 -3.45 -11.43 -7.91
C GLU A 199 -2.84 -10.49 -6.86
N LEU A 200 -3.56 -9.44 -6.44
CA LEU A 200 -3.12 -8.59 -5.33
C LEU A 200 -3.00 -9.39 -4.03
N GLU A 201 -3.94 -10.29 -3.76
CA GLU A 201 -3.87 -11.17 -2.60
C GLU A 201 -2.64 -12.09 -2.64
N GLU A 202 -2.30 -12.65 -3.80
CA GLU A 202 -1.05 -13.41 -4.00
C GLU A 202 0.21 -12.55 -3.75
N LEU A 203 0.20 -11.28 -4.17
CA LEU A 203 1.30 -10.33 -3.88
C LEU A 203 1.45 -10.10 -2.38
N VAL A 204 0.33 -9.83 -1.70
CA VAL A 204 0.30 -9.54 -0.26
C VAL A 204 0.76 -10.74 0.56
N ARG A 205 0.33 -11.95 0.17
CA ARG A 205 0.83 -13.21 0.76
C ARG A 205 2.34 -13.40 0.53
N SER A 206 2.85 -12.94 -0.61
CA SER A 206 4.29 -13.02 -0.92
C SER A 206 5.13 -12.07 -0.07
N ASP A 207 4.52 -11.01 0.48
CA ASP A 207 5.15 -10.04 1.38
C ASP A 207 5.05 -10.39 2.88
N ASP A 208 4.46 -11.56 3.19
CA ASP A 208 4.16 -12.06 4.54
C ASP A 208 3.14 -11.22 5.31
N VAL A 209 2.17 -10.65 4.58
CA VAL A 209 1.07 -9.85 5.13
C VAL A 209 -0.23 -10.68 5.15
N GLU A 210 -0.95 -10.64 6.26
CA GLU A 210 -2.24 -11.33 6.43
C GLU A 210 -3.37 -10.51 5.79
N VAL A 211 -4.12 -11.11 4.86
CA VAL A 211 -5.30 -10.47 4.25
C VAL A 211 -6.53 -10.72 5.12
N LEU A 212 -7.12 -9.66 5.65
CA LEU A 212 -8.27 -9.72 6.55
C LEU A 212 -9.61 -9.56 5.82
N GLU A 213 -9.63 -8.72 4.81
CA GLU A 213 -10.84 -8.39 4.06
C GLU A 213 -10.50 -7.80 2.70
N THR A 214 -11.38 -8.06 1.72
CA THR A 214 -11.24 -7.58 0.34
C THR A 214 -12.47 -6.76 -0.03
N ILE A 215 -12.27 -5.50 -0.38
CA ILE A 215 -13.32 -4.53 -0.68
C ILE A 215 -13.19 -4.07 -2.12
N ILE A 216 -14.23 -4.34 -2.93
CA ILE A 216 -14.31 -3.88 -4.32
C ILE A 216 -15.42 -2.83 -4.42
N GLN A 217 -15.05 -1.60 -4.76
CA GLN A 217 -15.96 -0.51 -5.05
C GLN A 217 -15.97 -0.20 -6.55
N ARG A 218 -17.09 -0.47 -7.21
CA ARG A 218 -17.29 -0.05 -8.61
C ARG A 218 -17.75 1.40 -8.67
N ARG A 219 -17.26 2.14 -9.65
CA ARG A 219 -17.66 3.52 -9.95
C ARG A 219 -17.74 3.72 -11.46
N ASP A 220 -18.58 4.66 -11.90
CA ASP A 220 -18.64 5.03 -13.32
C ASP A 220 -17.40 5.81 -13.74
N LYS A 221 -16.85 6.63 -12.83
CA LYS A 221 -15.64 7.42 -13.04
C LYS A 221 -14.81 7.53 -11.76
N ILE A 222 -13.50 7.37 -11.88
CA ILE A 222 -12.56 7.59 -10.77
C ILE A 222 -12.35 9.10 -10.61
N ASN A 223 -12.53 9.59 -9.39
CA ASN A 223 -12.26 10.99 -9.07
C ASN A 223 -10.74 11.18 -8.85
N PRO A 224 -10.11 12.14 -9.57
CA PRO A 224 -8.66 12.34 -9.50
C PRO A 224 -8.18 12.83 -8.14
N ARG A 225 -9.06 13.40 -7.30
CA ARG A 225 -8.73 13.91 -5.97
C ARG A 225 -9.15 12.96 -4.85
N LEU A 226 -10.26 12.24 -5.01
CA LEU A 226 -10.85 11.37 -3.99
C LEU A 226 -11.09 9.97 -4.55
N ILE A 227 -10.15 9.04 -4.34
CA ILE A 227 -10.34 7.67 -4.83
C ILE A 227 -11.55 7.01 -4.15
N ILE A 228 -11.77 7.28 -2.86
CA ILE A 228 -12.93 6.84 -2.09
C ILE A 228 -13.60 8.05 -1.45
N GLY A 229 -14.93 8.03 -1.36
CA GLY A 229 -15.70 9.09 -0.70
C GLY A 229 -15.64 8.96 0.82
N LYS A 230 -15.80 10.07 1.55
CA LYS A 230 -15.69 10.11 3.02
C LYS A 230 -16.46 8.99 3.72
N GLY A 231 -17.75 8.80 3.39
CA GLY A 231 -18.58 7.75 4.02
C GLY A 231 -18.02 6.34 3.83
N LYS A 232 -17.57 5.99 2.62
CA LYS A 232 -16.97 4.68 2.36
C LYS A 232 -15.60 4.53 3.02
N LEU A 233 -14.82 5.61 3.10
CA LEU A 233 -13.55 5.59 3.83
C LEU A 233 -13.76 5.36 5.33
N ALA A 234 -14.78 5.97 5.93
CA ALA A 234 -15.17 5.68 7.31
C ALA A 234 -15.59 4.22 7.51
N GLU A 235 -16.39 3.65 6.60
CA GLU A 235 -16.76 2.24 6.65
C GLU A 235 -15.52 1.31 6.60
N ILE A 236 -14.54 1.66 5.75
CA ILE A 236 -13.28 0.91 5.65
C ILE A 236 -12.48 1.02 6.94
N ILE A 237 -12.33 2.21 7.52
CA ILE A 237 -11.59 2.40 8.78
C ILE A 237 -12.26 1.66 9.94
N LEU A 238 -13.60 1.66 9.98
CA LEU A 238 -14.36 0.86 10.93
C LEU A 238 -14.09 -0.63 10.78
N THR A 239 -14.06 -1.10 9.54
CA THR A 239 -13.72 -2.48 9.22
C THR A 239 -12.30 -2.79 9.66
N SER A 240 -11.34 -1.88 9.43
CA SER A 240 -9.96 -1.99 9.91
C SER A 240 -9.88 -2.08 11.43
N LEU A 241 -10.62 -1.26 12.17
CA LEU A 241 -10.67 -1.32 13.63
C LEU A 241 -11.27 -2.64 14.12
N LYS A 242 -12.41 -3.04 13.54
CA LYS A 242 -13.11 -4.29 13.87
C LYS A 242 -12.24 -5.51 13.61
N ARG A 243 -11.47 -5.50 12.51
CA ARG A 243 -10.59 -6.61 12.09
C ARG A 243 -9.18 -6.53 12.65
N ASN A 244 -8.82 -5.40 13.29
CA ASN A 244 -7.47 -5.07 13.74
C ASN A 244 -6.44 -5.03 12.60
N ALA A 245 -6.84 -4.44 11.47
CA ALA A 245 -5.95 -4.15 10.34
C ALA A 245 -5.09 -2.91 10.65
N ASN A 246 -3.82 -2.95 10.27
CA ASN A 246 -2.88 -1.84 10.41
C ASN A 246 -2.43 -1.26 9.06
N LEU A 247 -2.83 -1.91 7.96
CA LEU A 247 -2.43 -1.59 6.59
C LEU A 247 -3.65 -1.57 5.65
N LEU A 248 -3.72 -0.54 4.80
CA LEU A 248 -4.64 -0.47 3.67
C LEU A 248 -3.84 -0.61 2.39
N ILE A 249 -4.21 -1.57 1.54
CA ILE A 249 -3.53 -1.84 0.27
C ILE A 249 -4.51 -1.58 -0.86
N PHE A 250 -4.17 -0.62 -1.72
CA PHE A 250 -4.95 -0.29 -2.91
C PHE A 250 -4.41 -1.02 -4.14
N ASP A 251 -5.31 -1.65 -4.89
CA ASP A 251 -4.96 -2.35 -6.14
C ASP A 251 -4.51 -1.37 -7.25
N GLN A 252 -5.06 -0.15 -7.26
CA GLN A 252 -4.70 0.88 -8.22
C GLN A 252 -3.54 1.72 -7.70
N GLU A 253 -2.68 2.20 -8.60
CA GLU A 253 -1.70 3.23 -8.26
C GLU A 253 -2.42 4.51 -7.80
N LEU A 254 -2.04 5.00 -6.63
CA LEU A 254 -2.61 6.22 -6.06
C LEU A 254 -1.78 7.42 -6.48
N ASN A 255 -2.46 8.44 -7.01
CA ASN A 255 -1.82 9.72 -7.23
C ASN A 255 -1.63 10.48 -5.90
N PRO A 256 -0.75 11.48 -5.83
CA PRO A 256 -0.50 12.20 -4.58
C PRO A 256 -1.77 12.81 -3.98
N SER A 257 -2.69 13.37 -4.76
CA SER A 257 -3.92 13.96 -4.19
C SER A 257 -4.80 12.91 -3.50
N GLN A 258 -4.87 11.71 -4.07
CA GLN A 258 -5.63 10.59 -3.50
C GLN A 258 -4.99 10.07 -2.21
N VAL A 259 -3.67 9.87 -2.19
CA VAL A 259 -2.94 9.46 -0.98
C VAL A 259 -3.24 10.44 0.15
N ARG A 260 -3.06 11.74 -0.10
CA ARG A 260 -3.36 12.80 0.88
C ARG A 260 -4.80 12.72 1.38
N SER A 261 -5.77 12.57 0.47
CA SER A 261 -7.18 12.51 0.86
C SER A 261 -7.50 11.36 1.82
N ILE A 262 -6.77 10.25 1.74
CA ILE A 262 -6.94 9.12 2.65
C ILE A 262 -6.21 9.43 3.96
N THR A 263 -4.92 9.81 3.89
CA THR A 263 -4.08 10.04 5.07
C THR A 263 -4.51 11.23 5.92
N ASP A 264 -5.20 12.21 5.34
CA ASP A 264 -5.81 13.32 6.10
C ASP A 264 -6.93 12.83 7.04
N HIS A 265 -7.51 11.66 6.77
CA HIS A 265 -8.62 11.09 7.52
C HIS A 265 -8.26 9.75 8.21
N THR A 266 -7.03 9.24 8.07
CA THR A 266 -6.62 8.00 8.73
C THR A 266 -5.16 7.98 9.11
N GLU A 267 -4.88 7.41 10.28
CA GLU A 267 -3.51 7.13 10.73
C GLU A 267 -3.02 5.75 10.28
N LEU A 268 -3.84 4.96 9.58
CA LEU A 268 -3.44 3.67 9.02
C LEU A 268 -2.35 3.85 7.96
N ARG A 269 -1.44 2.88 7.87
CA ARG A 269 -0.49 2.85 6.74
C ARG A 269 -1.28 2.58 5.46
N VAL A 270 -1.04 3.40 4.44
CA VAL A 270 -1.66 3.26 3.12
C VAL A 270 -0.53 3.01 2.12
N ILE A 271 -0.65 1.91 1.39
CA ILE A 271 0.21 1.59 0.25
C ILE A 271 -0.66 1.25 -0.95
N ASP A 272 -0.10 1.38 -2.14
CA ASP A 272 -0.73 0.89 -3.37
C ASP A 272 0.03 -0.30 -3.94
N ARG A 273 -0.48 -0.85 -5.04
CA ARG A 273 0.11 -2.01 -5.73
C ARG A 273 1.55 -1.75 -6.14
N THR A 274 1.87 -0.55 -6.61
CA THR A 274 3.23 -0.17 -7.00
C THR A 274 4.20 -0.23 -5.81
N GLN A 275 3.83 0.37 -4.68
CA GLN A 275 4.63 0.32 -3.46
C GLN A 275 4.77 -1.10 -2.91
N LEU A 276 3.69 -1.90 -2.92
CA LEU A 276 3.73 -3.30 -2.50
C LEU A 276 4.73 -4.12 -3.34
N ILE A 277 4.69 -3.99 -4.66
CA ILE A 277 5.63 -4.67 -5.56
C ILE A 277 7.07 -4.25 -5.27
N LEU A 278 7.32 -2.95 -5.08
CA LEU A 278 8.65 -2.43 -4.71
C LEU A 278 9.14 -3.00 -3.37
N ASP A 279 8.26 -3.13 -2.38
CA ASP A 279 8.61 -3.66 -1.05
C ASP A 279 8.93 -5.17 -1.11
N ILE A 280 8.15 -5.95 -1.87
CA ILE A 280 8.46 -7.37 -2.13
C ILE A 280 9.83 -7.49 -2.79
N PHE A 281 10.12 -6.67 -3.80
CA PHE A 281 11.42 -6.70 -4.46
C PHE A 281 12.56 -6.28 -3.56
N ALA A 282 12.36 -5.29 -2.68
CA ALA A 282 13.37 -4.88 -1.72
C ALA A 282 13.76 -6.03 -0.78
N LYS A 283 12.78 -6.85 -0.37
CA LYS A 283 13.02 -8.06 0.44
C LYS A 283 13.72 -9.18 -0.35
N ARG A 284 13.51 -9.26 -1.67
CA ARG A 284 14.03 -10.34 -2.54
C ARG A 284 15.37 -10.01 -3.20
N ALA A 285 15.77 -8.74 -3.27
CA ALA A 285 17.03 -8.32 -3.90
C ALA A 285 18.26 -8.82 -3.12
N LEU A 286 18.98 -9.80 -3.69
CA LEU A 286 20.20 -10.35 -3.09
C LEU A 286 21.44 -9.64 -3.64
N SER A 287 21.43 -9.33 -4.94
CA SER A 287 22.57 -8.70 -5.61
C SER A 287 22.74 -7.23 -5.22
N ARG A 288 23.99 -6.75 -5.27
CA ARG A 288 24.29 -5.32 -5.06
C ARG A 288 23.58 -4.45 -6.10
N GLU A 289 23.49 -4.92 -7.35
CA GLU A 289 22.85 -4.21 -8.45
C GLU A 289 21.34 -4.09 -8.22
N GLY A 290 20.67 -5.22 -7.97
CA GLY A 290 19.24 -5.29 -7.70
C GLY A 290 18.85 -4.41 -6.52
N ARG A 291 19.60 -4.45 -5.41
CA ARG A 291 19.33 -3.56 -4.25
C ARG A 291 19.41 -2.08 -4.61
N LEU A 292 20.42 -1.67 -5.40
CA LEU A 292 20.57 -0.27 -5.82
C LEU A 292 19.44 0.15 -6.77
N GLN A 293 19.02 -0.73 -7.68
CA GLN A 293 17.92 -0.47 -8.62
C GLN A 293 16.57 -0.32 -7.90
N ILE A 294 16.27 -1.22 -6.96
CA ILE A 294 15.04 -1.15 -6.17
C ILE A 294 15.03 0.09 -5.27
N GLU A 295 16.15 0.42 -4.60
CA GLU A 295 16.26 1.65 -3.81
C GLU A 295 16.03 2.89 -4.69
N MET A 296 16.60 2.93 -5.90
CA MET A 296 16.39 4.01 -6.84
C MET A 296 14.93 4.12 -7.27
N ALA A 297 14.26 3.00 -7.55
CA ALA A 297 12.85 2.98 -7.92
C ALA A 297 11.95 3.44 -6.77
N GLN A 298 12.18 2.98 -5.54
CA GLN A 298 11.45 3.45 -4.35
C GLN A 298 11.59 4.97 -4.15
N LEU A 299 12.80 5.52 -4.33
CA LEU A 299 13.03 6.95 -4.18
C LEU A 299 12.36 7.78 -5.29
N LYS A 300 12.39 7.31 -6.55
CA LYS A 300 11.69 7.97 -7.66
C LYS A 300 10.17 7.98 -7.44
N TYR A 301 9.62 6.86 -6.99
CA TYR A 301 8.20 6.72 -6.69
C TYR A 301 7.76 7.61 -5.51
N LEU A 302 8.61 7.73 -4.48
CA LEU A 302 8.36 8.54 -3.28
C LEU A 302 8.51 10.05 -3.52
N LEU A 303 9.46 10.48 -4.37
CA LEU A 303 9.78 11.90 -4.60
C LEU A 303 8.56 12.80 -4.92
N PRO A 304 7.66 12.44 -5.86
CA PRO A 304 6.46 13.25 -6.13
C PRO A 304 5.44 13.22 -4.98
N ARG A 305 5.56 12.26 -4.05
CA ARG A 305 4.64 12.00 -2.93
C ARG A 305 5.13 12.53 -1.58
N LEU A 306 6.37 13.03 -1.48
CA LEU A 306 6.97 13.56 -0.24
C LEU A 306 6.23 14.74 0.39
N GLY A 307 5.75 15.69 -0.41
CA GLY A 307 5.24 16.99 0.04
C GLY A 307 3.90 16.95 0.78
N GLN A 308 3.50 15.80 1.31
CA GLN A 308 2.13 15.57 1.80
C GLN A 308 2.07 15.04 3.23
N ARG A 309 3.19 14.61 3.82
CA ARG A 309 3.25 14.23 5.25
C ARG A 309 3.44 15.44 6.19
N ASP A 310 4.03 16.53 5.70
CA ASP A 310 4.60 17.58 6.56
C ASP A 310 3.98 18.99 6.43
N ASP A 311 2.75 19.11 5.91
CA ASP A 311 2.05 20.40 5.81
C ASP A 311 1.81 21.06 7.18
N ALA A 312 1.91 20.30 8.29
CA ALA A 312 1.78 20.82 9.65
C ALA A 312 3.06 21.53 10.17
N LEU A 313 4.24 21.10 9.72
CA LEU A 313 5.53 21.70 10.13
C LEU A 313 5.92 22.88 9.24
N SER A 314 5.58 22.83 7.95
CA SER A 314 5.88 23.92 7.01
C SER A 314 5.14 25.22 7.33
N ARG A 315 3.93 25.15 7.90
CA ARG A 315 3.15 26.34 8.28
C ARG A 315 3.66 27.04 9.54
N LEU A 316 4.19 26.29 10.50
CA LEU A 316 4.79 26.86 11.72
C LEU A 316 6.10 27.61 11.43
N THR A 317 6.87 27.19 10.43
CA THR A 317 8.06 27.92 9.99
C THR A 317 7.79 29.00 8.94
N GLY A 318 6.66 28.96 8.23
CA GLY A 318 6.34 29.88 7.13
C GLY A 318 5.34 31.00 7.46
N GLY A 319 4.68 30.96 8.62
CA GLY A 319 3.56 31.87 8.93
C GLY A 319 3.93 33.18 9.65
N ILE A 320 5.16 33.32 10.17
CA ILE A 320 5.60 34.54 10.86
C ILE A 320 6.93 35.00 10.27
N GLY A 321 6.85 35.88 9.26
CA GLY A 321 7.82 36.98 9.08
C GLY A 321 9.31 36.66 8.92
N GLY A 322 9.69 35.46 8.48
CA GLY A 322 11.09 35.14 8.16
C GLY A 322 11.48 35.58 6.75
N ARG A 323 11.73 36.88 6.53
CA ARG A 323 12.46 37.34 5.33
C ARG A 323 13.93 36.91 5.45
N GLY A 324 14.23 35.67 5.08
CA GLY A 324 15.59 35.14 4.99
C GLY A 324 15.66 34.01 3.93
N PRO A 325 16.81 33.80 3.28
CA PRO A 325 16.99 32.84 2.19
C PRO A 325 17.17 31.40 2.72
N GLY A 326 16.27 30.94 3.58
CA GLY A 326 16.31 29.58 4.13
C GLY A 326 15.45 28.61 3.30
N GLU A 327 16.06 27.53 2.80
CA GLU A 327 15.33 26.43 2.14
C GLU A 327 14.28 25.83 3.10
N THR A 328 13.08 25.54 2.59
CA THR A 328 12.02 24.85 3.35
C THR A 328 12.42 23.40 3.64
N ARG A 329 11.89 22.78 4.71
CA ARG A 329 12.17 21.35 5.02
C ARG A 329 11.86 20.43 3.85
N LEU A 330 10.77 20.69 3.12
CA LEU A 330 10.38 19.94 1.93
C LEU A 330 11.40 20.10 0.79
N GLU A 331 11.96 21.28 0.60
CA GLU A 331 13.05 21.51 -0.37
C GLU A 331 14.32 20.78 0.05
N ILE A 332 14.67 20.81 1.34
CA ILE A 332 15.83 20.07 1.88
C ILE A 332 15.65 18.57 1.65
N ASP A 333 14.47 18.01 1.92
CA ASP A 333 14.22 16.58 1.75
C ASP A 333 14.19 16.17 0.27
N ARG A 334 13.59 16.99 -0.61
CA ARG A 334 13.68 16.80 -2.06
C ARG A 334 15.13 16.83 -2.55
N ARG A 335 15.92 17.78 -2.07
CA ARG A 335 17.35 17.90 -2.41
C ARG A 335 18.12 16.67 -1.95
N ARG A 336 17.89 16.19 -0.72
CA ARG A 336 18.51 14.96 -0.20
C ARG A 336 18.16 13.73 -1.04
N ILE A 337 16.90 13.57 -1.45
CA ILE A 337 16.51 12.48 -2.34
C ILE A 337 17.21 12.60 -3.70
N ASN A 338 17.23 13.79 -4.30
CA ASN A 338 17.90 14.00 -5.59
C ASN A 338 19.42 13.76 -5.53
N ASP A 339 20.07 14.17 -4.44
CA ASP A 339 21.49 13.88 -4.19
C ASP A 339 21.72 12.36 -4.02
N ARG A 340 20.79 11.67 -3.35
CA ARG A 340 20.85 10.21 -3.20
C ARG A 340 20.65 9.51 -4.55
N LEU A 341 19.66 9.92 -5.34
CA LEU A 341 19.42 9.42 -6.70
C LEU A 341 20.66 9.60 -7.57
N SER A 342 21.30 10.77 -7.52
CA SER A 342 22.53 11.05 -8.27
C SER A 342 23.69 10.14 -7.85
N LYS A 343 23.80 9.81 -6.57
CA LYS A 343 24.80 8.85 -6.06
C LYS A 343 24.49 7.42 -6.46
N LEU A 344 23.21 7.02 -6.43
CA LEU A 344 22.77 5.69 -6.85
C LEU A 344 23.01 5.48 -8.36
N ASP A 345 22.70 6.47 -9.20
CA ASP A 345 22.95 6.45 -10.64
C ASP A 345 24.44 6.22 -10.97
N LYS A 346 25.33 6.98 -10.31
CA LYS A 346 26.78 6.79 -10.46
C LYS A 346 27.24 5.39 -10.06
N ARG A 347 26.71 4.85 -8.96
CA ARG A 347 27.03 3.48 -8.50
C ARG A 347 26.50 2.43 -9.47
N LEU A 348 25.29 2.59 -10.01
CA LEU A 348 24.72 1.68 -11.00
C LEU A 348 25.56 1.65 -12.28
N LYS A 349 26.02 2.80 -12.78
CA LYS A 349 26.95 2.87 -13.93
C LYS A 349 28.25 2.10 -13.69
N GLN A 350 28.80 2.18 -12.47
CA GLN A 350 30.01 1.43 -12.11
C GLN A 350 29.76 -0.10 -12.09
N VAL A 351 28.64 -0.54 -11.54
CA VAL A 351 28.26 -1.97 -11.52
C VAL A 351 27.99 -2.49 -12.94
N GLY A 352 27.35 -1.67 -13.80
CA GLY A 352 27.12 -2.00 -15.20
C GLY A 352 28.41 -2.25 -15.99
N LEU A 353 29.49 -1.49 -15.71
CA LEU A 353 30.82 -1.71 -16.32
C LEU A 353 31.44 -3.06 -15.90
N GLU A 354 31.36 -3.42 -14.62
CA GLU A 354 31.82 -4.74 -14.12
C GLU A 354 31.05 -5.88 -14.82
N ARG A 355 29.74 -5.69 -15.03
CA ARG A 355 28.88 -6.65 -15.73
C ARG A 355 29.26 -6.78 -17.20
N HIS A 356 29.47 -5.67 -17.92
CA HIS A 356 29.93 -5.70 -19.30
C HIS A 356 31.26 -6.45 -19.44
N GLN A 357 32.20 -6.28 -18.51
CA GLN A 357 33.46 -7.02 -18.53
C GLN A 357 33.27 -8.53 -18.30
N ARG A 358 32.36 -8.93 -17.40
CA ARG A 358 31.96 -10.35 -17.23
C ARG A 358 31.29 -10.89 -18.49
N ARG A 359 30.42 -10.11 -19.14
CA ARG A 359 29.75 -10.43 -20.40
C ARG A 359 30.76 -10.66 -21.53
N SER A 360 31.71 -9.75 -21.73
CA SER A 360 32.77 -9.90 -22.76
C SER A 360 33.62 -11.17 -22.58
N ARG A 361 33.81 -11.64 -21.33
CA ARG A 361 34.49 -12.91 -21.05
C ARG A 361 33.62 -14.14 -21.34
N ARG A 362 32.30 -14.05 -21.24
CA ARG A 362 31.35 -15.13 -21.61
C ARG A 362 31.22 -15.26 -23.13
N ARG A 363 31.13 -14.13 -23.85
CA ARG A 363 31.12 -14.12 -25.33
C ARG A 363 32.36 -14.80 -25.91
N LYS A 364 33.52 -14.69 -25.26
CA LYS A 364 34.76 -15.41 -25.63
C LYS A 364 34.71 -16.93 -25.49
N LYS A 365 33.67 -17.51 -24.87
CA LYS A 365 33.53 -18.96 -24.66
C LYS A 365 32.59 -19.65 -25.64
N GLU A 366 31.96 -18.93 -26.58
CA GLU A 366 31.17 -19.53 -27.67
C GLU A 366 30.13 -20.57 -27.19
N LEU A 367 29.40 -20.28 -26.10
CA LEU A 367 28.31 -21.14 -25.64
C LEU A 367 26.95 -20.47 -25.92
N PRO A 368 25.97 -21.20 -26.48
CA PRO A 368 24.62 -20.68 -26.67
C PRO A 368 23.92 -20.36 -25.35
N VAL A 369 23.07 -19.34 -25.37
CA VAL A 369 22.30 -18.87 -24.21
C VAL A 369 20.80 -19.08 -24.40
N ILE A 370 20.18 -19.76 -23.44
CA ILE A 370 18.74 -19.96 -23.35
C ILE A 370 18.24 -19.15 -22.13
N SER A 371 17.28 -18.27 -22.33
CA SER A 371 16.69 -17.48 -21.24
C SER A 371 15.25 -17.87 -21.00
N LEU A 372 14.92 -18.22 -19.76
CA LEU A 372 13.55 -18.55 -19.34
C LEU A 372 12.80 -17.25 -19.03
N VAL A 373 11.68 -17.02 -19.71
CA VAL A 373 10.79 -15.87 -19.52
C VAL A 373 9.37 -16.35 -19.26
N GLY A 374 8.53 -15.49 -18.69
CA GLY A 374 7.13 -15.83 -18.40
C GLY A 374 6.63 -15.19 -17.12
N TYR A 375 5.33 -15.38 -16.88
CA TYR A 375 4.65 -14.82 -15.73
C TYR A 375 5.27 -15.27 -14.39
N THR A 376 5.09 -14.47 -13.34
CA THR A 376 5.40 -14.89 -11.97
C THR A 376 4.66 -16.19 -11.64
N ASN A 377 5.32 -17.09 -10.90
CA ASN A 377 4.81 -18.43 -10.58
C ASN A 377 4.54 -19.36 -11.79
N ALA A 378 5.00 -19.04 -13.01
CA ALA A 378 4.90 -19.96 -14.15
C ALA A 378 5.74 -21.25 -14.00
N GLY A 379 6.65 -21.29 -13.02
CA GLY A 379 7.54 -22.42 -12.75
C GLY A 379 8.91 -22.35 -13.44
N LYS A 380 9.37 -21.14 -13.81
CA LYS A 380 10.69 -20.92 -14.43
C LYS A 380 11.86 -21.43 -13.56
N SER A 381 11.90 -21.03 -12.28
CA SER A 381 12.96 -21.45 -11.34
C SER A 381 12.90 -22.94 -11.05
N THR A 382 11.69 -23.51 -10.94
CA THR A 382 11.48 -24.97 -10.82
C THR A 382 12.03 -25.71 -12.03
N LEU A 383 11.75 -25.21 -13.24
CA LEU A 383 12.28 -25.79 -14.47
C LEU A 383 13.80 -25.73 -14.51
N LEU A 384 14.41 -24.58 -14.17
CA LEU A 384 15.86 -24.45 -14.11
C LEU A 384 16.48 -25.44 -13.12
N ASN A 385 15.90 -25.58 -11.92
CA ASN A 385 16.36 -26.53 -10.91
C ASN A 385 16.32 -27.98 -11.41
N SER A 386 15.20 -28.40 -11.98
CA SER A 386 15.01 -29.75 -12.49
C SER A 386 15.93 -30.05 -13.68
N LEU A 387 16.17 -29.07 -14.56
CA LEU A 387 17.11 -29.22 -15.68
C LEU A 387 18.56 -29.34 -15.23
N THR A 388 18.94 -28.63 -14.17
CA THR A 388 20.35 -28.47 -13.77
C THR A 388 20.73 -29.27 -12.52
N LYS A 389 19.77 -29.99 -11.92
CA LYS A 389 19.89 -30.64 -10.60
C LYS A 389 20.42 -29.67 -9.53
N SER A 390 20.04 -28.41 -9.60
CA SER A 390 20.50 -27.37 -8.67
C SER A 390 19.46 -27.04 -7.61
N HIS A 391 19.94 -26.47 -6.49
CA HIS A 391 19.10 -26.02 -5.37
C HIS A 391 18.90 -24.49 -5.42
N ILE A 392 18.36 -23.96 -6.51
CA ILE A 392 17.92 -22.56 -6.54
C ILE A 392 16.61 -22.46 -5.76
N TYR A 393 16.44 -21.39 -5.00
CA TYR A 393 15.25 -21.17 -4.20
C TYR A 393 14.01 -21.02 -5.12
N ALA A 394 13.04 -21.90 -4.98
CA ALA A 394 11.77 -21.87 -5.70
C ALA A 394 10.64 -22.08 -4.70
N GLU A 395 9.75 -21.09 -4.56
CA GLU A 395 8.55 -21.16 -3.72
C GLU A 395 7.31 -20.80 -4.55
N ASP A 396 6.14 -21.26 -4.12
CA ASP A 396 4.83 -20.88 -4.65
C ASP A 396 4.45 -19.46 -4.16
N LYS A 397 5.29 -18.47 -4.51
CA LYS A 397 5.14 -17.05 -4.19
C LYS A 397 5.51 -16.21 -5.41
N LEU A 398 4.88 -15.05 -5.55
CA LEU A 398 5.21 -14.09 -6.60
C LEU A 398 6.61 -13.51 -6.34
N PHE A 399 7.33 -13.26 -7.43
CA PHE A 399 8.70 -12.71 -7.41
C PHE A 399 9.71 -13.51 -6.57
N ALA A 400 9.57 -14.84 -6.51
CA ALA A 400 10.56 -15.73 -5.89
C ALA A 400 11.99 -15.52 -6.43
N THR A 401 12.12 -15.10 -7.70
CA THR A 401 13.39 -14.81 -8.36
C THR A 401 13.37 -13.38 -8.90
N LEU A 402 14.33 -12.56 -8.45
CA LEU A 402 14.54 -11.18 -8.90
C LEU A 402 15.86 -11.03 -9.66
N ASP A 403 16.95 -11.56 -9.12
CA ASP A 403 18.27 -11.51 -9.75
C ASP A 403 18.41 -12.68 -10.74
N PRO A 404 18.86 -12.42 -11.99
CA PRO A 404 18.98 -13.48 -12.98
C PRO A 404 19.99 -14.54 -12.55
N THR A 405 19.64 -15.80 -12.74
CA THR A 405 20.48 -16.93 -12.33
C THR A 405 20.81 -17.82 -13.50
N SER A 406 22.09 -17.85 -13.87
CA SER A 406 22.60 -18.70 -14.96
C SER A 406 23.21 -20.01 -14.46
N ARG A 407 22.97 -21.11 -15.19
CA ARG A 407 23.57 -22.43 -14.98
C ARG A 407 23.96 -23.06 -16.32
N ARG A 408 24.90 -24.00 -16.28
CA ARG A 408 25.25 -24.80 -17.45
C ARG A 408 24.33 -26.01 -17.54
N LEU A 409 23.85 -26.29 -18.74
CA LEU A 409 23.09 -27.48 -19.10
C LEU A 409 23.83 -28.18 -20.23
N ARG A 410 24.01 -29.51 -20.14
CA ARG A 410 24.59 -30.32 -21.21
C ARG A 410 23.47 -31.14 -21.85
N PHE A 411 23.29 -30.97 -23.16
CA PHE A 411 22.41 -31.85 -23.93
C PHE A 411 23.04 -33.25 -24.08
N PRO A 412 22.25 -34.30 -24.38
CA PRO A 412 22.75 -35.69 -24.47
C PRO A 412 23.89 -35.97 -25.47
N GLU A 413 24.18 -35.07 -26.41
CA GLU A 413 25.22 -35.22 -27.46
C GLU A 413 26.30 -34.12 -27.38
N ASP A 414 26.75 -33.78 -26.18
CA ASP A 414 27.90 -32.88 -25.91
C ASP A 414 27.78 -31.40 -26.31
N VAL A 415 26.57 -30.91 -26.58
CA VAL A 415 26.32 -29.47 -26.69
C VAL A 415 26.09 -28.89 -25.28
N GLU A 416 27.00 -28.03 -24.83
CA GLU A 416 26.82 -27.22 -23.62
C GLU A 416 26.06 -25.92 -23.93
N VAL A 417 25.06 -25.59 -23.11
CA VAL A 417 24.35 -24.31 -23.16
C VAL A 417 24.29 -23.67 -21.79
N ILE A 418 24.13 -22.34 -21.77
CA ILE A 418 23.84 -21.59 -20.56
C ILE A 418 22.34 -21.37 -20.49
N VAL A 419 21.71 -21.79 -19.40
CA VAL A 419 20.30 -21.51 -19.12
C VAL A 419 20.22 -20.45 -18.04
N THR A 420 19.51 -19.36 -18.30
CA THR A 420 19.32 -18.24 -17.36
C THR A 420 17.85 -18.14 -16.96
N ASP A 421 17.58 -18.19 -15.66
CA ASP A 421 16.27 -17.83 -15.10
C ASP A 421 16.19 -16.32 -14.90
N THR A 422 15.07 -15.72 -15.27
CA THR A 422 14.85 -14.27 -15.22
C THR A 422 13.69 -13.90 -14.31
N VAL A 423 13.58 -12.60 -14.01
CA VAL A 423 12.47 -12.07 -13.21
C VAL A 423 11.12 -12.43 -13.86
N GLY A 424 10.15 -12.84 -13.05
CA GLY A 424 8.80 -13.09 -13.56
C GLY A 424 8.04 -11.80 -13.83
N PHE A 425 7.24 -11.81 -14.90
CA PHE A 425 6.37 -10.69 -15.23
C PHE A 425 5.05 -10.74 -14.45
N ILE A 426 4.42 -9.57 -14.34
CA ILE A 426 3.09 -9.41 -13.76
C ILE A 426 2.33 -8.32 -14.54
N ARG A 427 1.00 -8.34 -14.49
CA ARG A 427 0.14 -7.26 -14.98
C ARG A 427 0.44 -5.96 -14.24
N HIS A 428 0.42 -4.88 -15.01
CA HIS A 428 0.63 -3.52 -14.51
C HIS A 428 1.94 -3.37 -13.74
N LEU A 429 3.05 -3.90 -14.30
CA LEU A 429 4.37 -3.62 -13.75
C LEU A 429 4.61 -2.10 -13.80
N PRO A 430 5.01 -1.45 -12.70
CA PRO A 430 5.21 0.00 -12.70
C PRO A 430 6.32 0.41 -13.68
N ASP A 431 6.10 1.47 -14.47
CA ASP A 431 7.07 1.98 -15.45
C ASP A 431 8.46 2.23 -14.85
N GLU A 432 8.50 2.73 -13.61
CA GLU A 432 9.75 2.98 -12.90
C GLU A 432 10.52 1.69 -12.61
N LEU A 433 9.79 0.61 -12.32
CA LEU A 433 10.36 -0.72 -12.15
C LEU A 433 10.79 -1.31 -13.48
N LEU A 434 9.98 -1.19 -14.55
CA LEU A 434 10.36 -1.64 -15.88
C LEU A 434 11.67 -0.96 -16.34
N LYS A 435 11.80 0.35 -16.10
CA LYS A 435 13.05 1.11 -16.35
C LYS A 435 14.21 0.68 -15.46
N ALA A 436 13.95 0.38 -14.18
CA ALA A 436 14.98 -0.10 -13.26
C ALA A 436 15.46 -1.51 -13.62
N PHE A 437 14.56 -2.37 -14.10
CA PHE A 437 14.84 -3.72 -14.56
C PHE A 437 15.33 -3.80 -16.00
N LYS A 438 15.24 -2.73 -16.80
CA LYS A 438 15.77 -2.76 -18.17
C LYS A 438 17.23 -3.24 -18.18
N ALA A 439 18.02 -2.82 -17.20
CA ALA A 439 19.39 -3.31 -17.02
C ALA A 439 19.49 -4.78 -16.58
N THR A 440 18.55 -5.32 -15.80
CA THR A 440 18.55 -6.77 -15.45
C THR A 440 18.02 -7.64 -16.59
N LEU A 441 17.09 -7.11 -17.37
CA LEU A 441 16.50 -7.69 -18.57
C LEU A 441 17.39 -7.52 -19.81
N GLU A 442 18.43 -6.67 -19.77
CA GLU A 442 19.45 -6.60 -20.83
C GLU A 442 20.08 -7.96 -21.15
N GLU A 443 20.15 -8.87 -20.16
CA GLU A 443 20.64 -10.24 -20.37
C GLU A 443 19.74 -11.05 -21.32
N LEU A 444 18.49 -10.65 -21.54
CA LEU A 444 17.61 -11.28 -22.52
C LEU A 444 18.05 -10.99 -23.95
N HIS A 445 18.68 -9.84 -24.23
CA HIS A 445 19.22 -9.54 -25.57
C HIS A 445 20.37 -10.46 -25.97
N GLU A 446 21.01 -11.12 -24.99
CA GLU A 446 22.07 -12.10 -25.24
C GLU A 446 21.52 -13.50 -25.54
N ALA A 447 20.20 -13.72 -25.42
CA ALA A 447 19.62 -15.02 -25.61
C ALA A 447 19.61 -15.43 -27.10
N ASP A 448 20.08 -16.63 -27.36
CA ASP A 448 19.89 -17.29 -28.65
C ASP A 448 18.45 -17.79 -28.77
N LEU A 449 17.87 -18.24 -27.66
CA LEU A 449 16.50 -18.73 -27.54
C LEU A 449 15.84 -18.18 -26.28
N LEU A 450 14.65 -17.60 -26.43
CA LEU A 450 13.75 -17.32 -25.32
C LEU A 450 12.81 -18.50 -25.13
N VAL A 451 12.73 -19.00 -23.91
CA VAL A 451 11.79 -20.05 -23.51
C VAL A 451 10.69 -19.40 -22.69
N HIS A 452 9.53 -19.23 -23.30
CA HIS A 452 8.36 -18.67 -22.64
C HIS A 452 7.63 -19.77 -21.88
N VAL A 453 7.89 -19.85 -20.57
CA VAL A 453 7.22 -20.79 -19.66
C VAL A 453 5.86 -20.23 -19.26
N VAL A 454 4.81 -21.00 -19.52
CA VAL A 454 3.40 -20.63 -19.31
C VAL A 454 2.77 -21.64 -18.36
N ASP A 455 2.08 -21.16 -17.32
CA ASP A 455 1.28 -22.02 -16.45
C ASP A 455 -0.06 -22.35 -17.12
N ILE A 456 -0.18 -23.54 -17.71
CA ILE A 456 -1.41 -23.96 -18.41
C ILE A 456 -2.57 -24.27 -17.45
N SER A 457 -2.28 -24.47 -16.16
CA SER A 457 -3.31 -24.68 -15.13
C SER A 457 -4.01 -23.39 -14.72
N ASN A 458 -3.43 -22.23 -15.07
CA ASN A 458 -4.04 -20.95 -14.81
C ASN A 458 -5.15 -20.70 -15.86
N PRO A 459 -6.41 -20.45 -15.45
CA PRO A 459 -7.49 -20.12 -16.40
C PRO A 459 -7.18 -18.90 -17.28
N ARG A 460 -6.25 -18.05 -16.86
CA ARG A 460 -5.83 -16.81 -17.54
C ARG A 460 -4.54 -16.96 -18.34
N PHE A 461 -4.07 -18.17 -18.61
CA PHE A 461 -2.78 -18.39 -19.28
C PHE A 461 -2.67 -17.67 -20.63
N VAL A 462 -3.76 -17.54 -21.39
CA VAL A 462 -3.80 -16.81 -22.67
C VAL A 462 -3.54 -15.30 -22.47
N GLU A 463 -4.13 -14.70 -21.43
CA GLU A 463 -3.88 -13.29 -21.12
C GLU A 463 -2.46 -13.08 -20.62
N GLN A 464 -1.95 -14.01 -19.79
CA GLN A 464 -0.57 -13.97 -19.31
C GLN A 464 0.42 -14.07 -20.48
N ILE A 465 0.13 -14.89 -21.49
CA ILE A 465 0.93 -14.97 -22.71
C ILE A 465 1.02 -13.59 -23.36
N ARG A 466 -0.13 -12.93 -23.58
CA ARG A 466 -0.18 -11.60 -24.20
C ARG A 466 0.59 -10.54 -23.42
N VAL A 467 0.44 -10.52 -22.10
CA VAL A 467 1.19 -9.58 -21.23
C VAL A 467 2.70 -9.78 -21.38
N VAL A 468 3.16 -11.02 -21.46
CA VAL A 468 4.59 -11.31 -21.65
C VAL A 468 5.03 -10.90 -23.06
N GLU A 469 4.22 -11.17 -24.08
CA GLU A 469 4.49 -10.76 -25.47
C GLU A 469 4.61 -9.24 -25.60
N GLU A 470 3.66 -8.48 -25.04
CA GLU A 470 3.70 -7.00 -24.99
C GLU A 470 4.98 -6.49 -24.31
N VAL A 471 5.37 -7.08 -23.18
CA VAL A 471 6.60 -6.68 -22.48
C VAL A 471 7.86 -7.04 -23.29
N LEU A 472 7.88 -8.17 -23.99
CA LEU A 472 9.00 -8.53 -24.87
C LEU A 472 9.12 -7.57 -26.07
N GLU A 473 7.99 -7.09 -26.60
CA GLU A 473 7.95 -6.05 -27.64
C GLU A 473 8.48 -4.71 -27.12
N GLU A 474 8.03 -4.25 -25.94
CA GLU A 474 8.52 -3.00 -25.31
C GLU A 474 10.02 -3.01 -24.99
N LEU A 475 10.60 -4.20 -24.86
CA LEU A 475 12.02 -4.41 -24.62
C LEU A 475 12.84 -4.60 -25.90
N ASP A 476 12.24 -4.47 -27.08
CA ASP A 476 12.89 -4.68 -28.37
C ASP A 476 13.51 -6.09 -28.50
N LEU A 477 12.80 -7.12 -27.99
CA LEU A 477 13.23 -8.53 -28.02
C LEU A 477 12.52 -9.38 -29.08
N ALA A 478 11.70 -8.76 -29.93
CA ALA A 478 10.88 -9.44 -30.95
C ALA A 478 11.71 -10.23 -31.99
N ASP A 479 12.97 -9.86 -32.20
CA ASP A 479 13.87 -10.52 -33.16
C ASP A 479 14.44 -11.87 -32.64
N ILE A 480 14.30 -12.15 -31.34
CA ILE A 480 14.81 -13.38 -30.75
C ILE A 480 13.75 -14.48 -30.89
N THR A 481 14.18 -15.67 -31.33
CA THR A 481 13.29 -16.84 -31.40
C THR A 481 12.69 -17.16 -30.03
N VAL A 482 11.36 -17.22 -29.96
CA VAL A 482 10.61 -17.58 -28.76
C VAL A 482 10.02 -18.98 -28.93
N MET A 483 10.25 -19.86 -27.94
CA MET A 483 9.60 -21.15 -27.83
C MET A 483 8.64 -21.14 -26.64
N GLN A 484 7.35 -21.35 -26.90
CA GLN A 484 6.35 -21.47 -25.85
C GLN A 484 6.38 -22.86 -25.21
N VAL A 485 6.32 -22.89 -23.88
CA VAL A 485 6.37 -24.10 -23.06
C VAL A 485 5.20 -24.09 -22.07
N TYR A 486 4.23 -24.96 -22.29
CA TYR A 486 3.11 -25.19 -21.37
C TYR A 486 3.58 -26.06 -20.21
N ASN A 487 3.74 -25.42 -19.05
CA ASN A 487 4.15 -26.02 -17.81
C ASN A 487 2.94 -26.32 -16.90
N LYS A 488 3.15 -27.15 -15.88
CA LYS A 488 2.14 -27.61 -14.90
C LYS A 488 1.04 -28.49 -15.51
N ILE A 489 1.37 -29.27 -16.54
CA ILE A 489 0.42 -30.24 -17.15
C ILE A 489 -0.07 -31.30 -16.16
N ASP A 490 0.65 -31.51 -15.05
CA ASP A 490 0.24 -32.39 -13.95
C ASP A 490 -1.02 -31.91 -13.22
N ARG A 491 -1.43 -30.66 -13.40
CA ARG A 491 -2.61 -30.05 -12.76
C ARG A 491 -3.81 -29.93 -13.68
N VAL A 492 -3.70 -30.41 -14.92
CA VAL A 492 -4.72 -30.20 -15.97
C VAL A 492 -5.06 -31.51 -16.65
N ASP A 493 -6.27 -31.63 -17.17
CA ASP A 493 -6.71 -32.79 -17.94
C ASP A 493 -5.82 -32.98 -19.18
N PRO A 494 -5.27 -34.19 -19.43
CA PRO A 494 -4.48 -34.48 -20.62
C PRO A 494 -5.19 -34.14 -21.95
N VAL A 495 -6.51 -34.26 -22.03
CA VAL A 495 -7.30 -33.92 -23.23
C VAL A 495 -7.18 -32.42 -23.52
N PHE A 496 -7.33 -31.59 -22.48
CA PHE A 496 -7.17 -30.14 -22.62
C PHE A 496 -5.76 -29.75 -23.10
N VAL A 497 -4.72 -30.41 -22.56
CA VAL A 497 -3.33 -30.17 -22.99
C VAL A 497 -3.16 -30.48 -24.48
N GLN A 498 -3.70 -31.61 -24.96
CA GLN A 498 -3.64 -31.99 -26.38
C GLN A 498 -4.37 -30.98 -27.27
N GLU A 499 -5.55 -30.49 -26.87
CA GLU A 499 -6.26 -29.46 -27.61
C GLU A 499 -5.46 -28.16 -27.73
N GLN A 500 -4.75 -27.74 -26.67
CA GLN A 500 -3.91 -26.55 -26.73
C GLN A 500 -2.68 -26.76 -27.63
N LEU A 501 -2.04 -27.94 -27.57
CA LEU A 501 -0.89 -28.27 -28.43
C LEU A 501 -1.27 -28.38 -29.92
N GLN A 502 -2.53 -28.64 -30.25
CA GLN A 502 -3.00 -28.59 -31.64
C GLN A 502 -3.21 -27.17 -32.15
N ARG A 503 -3.44 -26.21 -31.23
CA ARG A 503 -3.71 -24.80 -31.54
C ARG A 503 -2.45 -23.94 -31.57
N SER A 504 -1.35 -24.42 -30.99
CA SER A 504 -0.08 -23.69 -30.93
C SER A 504 1.11 -24.63 -31.14
N ASP A 505 2.22 -24.11 -31.64
CA ASP A 505 3.48 -24.86 -31.75
C ASP A 505 4.22 -24.92 -30.39
N ALA A 506 3.50 -25.07 -29.28
CA ALA A 506 4.06 -25.15 -27.94
C ALA A 506 4.57 -26.57 -27.60
N VAL A 507 5.38 -26.67 -26.55
CA VAL A 507 5.74 -27.98 -25.94
C VAL A 507 5.17 -28.06 -24.53
N ALA A 508 4.69 -29.24 -24.15
CA ALA A 508 4.08 -29.49 -22.85
C ALA A 508 5.07 -30.18 -21.90
N ILE A 509 5.19 -29.67 -20.68
CA ILE A 509 6.04 -30.23 -19.62
C ILE A 509 5.37 -30.13 -18.24
N SER A 510 5.90 -30.90 -17.30
CA SER A 510 5.73 -30.66 -15.87
C SER A 510 7.11 -30.41 -15.28
N ALA A 511 7.41 -29.18 -14.87
CA ALA A 511 8.71 -28.79 -14.33
C ALA A 511 9.15 -29.60 -13.10
N ILE A 512 8.21 -30.22 -12.39
CA ILE A 512 8.49 -31.10 -11.24
C ILE A 512 8.78 -32.55 -11.66
N ASN A 513 8.49 -32.92 -12.91
CA ASN A 513 8.67 -34.27 -13.44
C ASN A 513 9.62 -34.28 -14.66
N PRO A 514 10.92 -34.59 -14.46
CA PRO A 514 11.92 -34.64 -15.51
C PRO A 514 11.60 -35.59 -16.67
N ALA A 515 10.77 -36.63 -16.47
CA ALA A 515 10.39 -37.56 -17.53
C ALA A 515 9.62 -36.86 -18.68
N THR A 516 9.04 -35.69 -18.40
CA THR A 516 8.30 -34.89 -19.38
C THR A 516 9.19 -34.00 -20.25
N PHE A 517 10.50 -33.92 -19.99
CA PHE A 517 11.37 -32.93 -20.63
C PHE A 517 11.86 -33.30 -22.03
N ALA A 518 11.73 -34.55 -22.46
CA ALA A 518 12.30 -35.00 -23.73
C ALA A 518 11.84 -34.15 -24.95
N PRO A 519 10.53 -33.89 -25.16
CA PRO A 519 10.08 -33.07 -26.30
C PRO A 519 10.61 -31.62 -26.23
N PHE A 520 10.69 -31.06 -25.02
CA PHE A 520 11.24 -29.73 -24.78
C PHE A 520 12.74 -29.65 -25.13
N LEU A 521 13.54 -30.61 -24.66
CA LEU A 521 14.99 -30.63 -24.90
C LEU A 521 15.32 -30.83 -26.37
N GLU A 522 14.61 -31.71 -27.07
CA GLU A 522 14.79 -31.94 -28.51
C GLU A 522 14.47 -30.67 -29.33
N LYS A 523 13.34 -30.01 -29.04
CA LYS A 523 12.95 -28.78 -29.73
C LYS A 523 13.90 -27.63 -29.43
N ALA A 524 14.28 -27.43 -28.16
CA ALA A 524 15.23 -26.42 -27.75
C ALA A 524 16.59 -26.61 -28.45
N LYS A 525 17.11 -27.84 -28.48
CA LYS A 525 18.36 -28.18 -29.18
C LYS A 525 18.30 -27.80 -30.66
N LYS A 526 17.23 -28.17 -31.35
CA LYS A 526 17.04 -27.87 -32.78
C LYS A 526 17.04 -26.37 -33.06
N LEU A 527 16.34 -25.58 -32.25
CA LEU A 527 16.25 -24.13 -32.40
C LEU A 527 17.59 -23.44 -32.12
N VAL A 528 18.26 -23.84 -31.05
CA VAL A 528 19.58 -23.30 -30.67
C VAL A 528 20.62 -23.58 -31.73
N LEU A 529 20.73 -24.83 -32.21
CA LEU A 529 21.72 -25.21 -33.22
C LEU A 529 21.47 -24.54 -34.58
N LYS A 530 20.19 -24.37 -34.98
CA LYS A 530 19.84 -23.67 -36.22
C LYS A 530 20.37 -22.23 -36.22
N LYS A 531 20.24 -21.53 -35.10
CA LYS A 531 20.71 -20.15 -34.96
C LYS A 531 22.23 -20.09 -34.79
N TRP A 532 22.79 -21.02 -34.02
CA TRP A 532 24.22 -21.09 -33.74
C TRP A 532 25.06 -21.34 -34.99
N ASN A 533 24.68 -22.33 -35.81
CA ASN A 533 25.39 -22.64 -37.06
C ASN A 533 25.28 -21.48 -38.07
N GLY A 534 24.15 -20.78 -38.11
CA GLY A 534 23.98 -19.60 -38.95
C GLY A 534 24.84 -18.39 -38.53
N HIS A 535 25.35 -18.35 -37.29
CA HIS A 535 26.31 -17.32 -36.85
C HIS A 535 27.76 -17.67 -37.21
N GLN A 536 28.09 -18.96 -37.39
CA GLN A 536 29.44 -19.37 -37.80
C GLN A 536 29.69 -19.17 -39.31
N ASP A 537 28.66 -19.13 -40.15
CA ASP A 537 28.79 -18.91 -41.60
C ASP A 537 28.93 -17.42 -42.00
N VAL A 538 28.78 -16.48 -41.05
CA VAL A 538 28.82 -15.01 -41.29
C VAL A 538 30.04 -14.32 -40.64
N ALA A 539 30.83 -15.06 -39.87
CA ALA A 539 32.08 -14.60 -39.24
C ALA A 539 33.29 -15.16 -39.99
#